data_AF-A0A849SNG2-F1
#
_entry.id   AF-A0A849SNG2-F1
#
_cell.length_a   1.000
_cell.length_b   1.000
_cell.length_c   1.000
_cell.angle_alpha   90.00
_cell.angle_beta   90.00
_cell.angle_gamma   90.00
#
_symmetry.space_group_name_H-M   'P 1'
#
loop_
_entity.id
_entity.type
_entity.pdbx_description
1 polymer ?
#
loop_
_entity_poly.entity_id
_entity_poly.type
_entity_poly.pdbx_seq_one_letter_code
_entity_poly.pdbx_strand_id
1 'polypeptide(L)'
;MNSTKRKRLESAGWKFGTAGEFLGLSPEEAHIVELKLALADSLRRHREKQHLTQLALAKKLGSSQSRIAKLESGAPGVSMDLLFRALFAAGATPADIARELRPKKRAAA
;
A
#
# COMPACT_ATOMS: atom_id res chain seq x y z
N MET A 1 17.87 -13.65 1.00
CA MET A 1 19.25 -13.18 1.24
C MET A 1 20.15 -14.39 1.52
N ASN A 2 21.40 -14.41 1.06
CA ASN A 2 22.32 -15.54 1.35
C ASN A 2 22.65 -15.62 2.86
N SER A 3 22.58 -16.83 3.44
CA SER A 3 22.74 -17.08 4.88
C SER A 3 24.11 -16.65 5.43
N THR A 4 25.18 -16.84 4.66
CA THR A 4 26.54 -16.41 5.02
C THR A 4 26.66 -14.90 5.20
N LYS A 5 26.00 -14.12 4.32
CA LYS A 5 26.00 -12.65 4.40
C LYS A 5 25.25 -12.18 5.64
N ARG A 6 24.14 -12.84 5.98
CA ARG A 6 23.35 -12.56 7.18
C ARG A 6 24.18 -12.71 8.46
N LYS A 7 24.81 -13.89 8.63
CA LYS A 7 25.63 -14.18 9.82
C LYS A 7 26.78 -13.19 10.00
N ARG A 8 27.47 -12.82 8.91
CA ARG A 8 28.55 -11.82 8.95
C ARG A 8 28.07 -10.44 9.41
N LEU A 9 26.87 -10.04 8.99
CA LEU A 9 26.27 -8.76 9.38
C LEU A 9 25.79 -8.81 10.84
N GLU A 10 25.16 -9.91 11.27
CA GLU A 10 24.76 -10.13 12.66
C GLU A 10 25.98 -10.08 13.61
N SER A 11 27.09 -10.73 13.25
CA SER A 11 28.34 -10.66 14.04
C SER A 11 28.95 -9.26 14.08
N ALA A 12 28.65 -8.41 13.10
CA ALA A 12 29.06 -7.01 13.06
C ALA A 12 28.05 -6.07 13.75
N GLY A 13 27.06 -6.61 14.47
CA GLY A 13 26.07 -5.84 15.24
C GLY A 13 24.84 -5.40 14.45
N TRP A 14 24.67 -5.84 13.20
CA TRP A 14 23.47 -5.53 12.43
C TRP A 14 22.28 -6.35 12.92
N LYS A 15 21.12 -5.69 13.04
CA LYS A 15 19.84 -6.34 13.35
C LYS A 15 19.02 -6.51 12.09
N PHE A 16 18.38 -7.67 11.97
CA PHE A 16 17.43 -7.97 10.91
C PHE A 16 16.05 -8.08 11.51
N GLY A 17 15.06 -7.50 10.84
CA GLY A 17 13.69 -7.48 11.32
C GLY A 17 12.72 -6.99 10.25
N THR A 18 11.45 -6.98 10.62
CA THR A 18 10.39 -6.42 9.77
C THR A 18 10.32 -4.89 9.90
N ALA A 19 9.65 -4.23 8.95
CA ALA A 19 9.36 -2.81 9.06
C ALA A 19 8.53 -2.49 10.33
N GLY A 20 7.62 -3.40 10.73
CA GLY A 20 6.83 -3.26 11.95
C GLY A 20 7.70 -3.25 13.21
N GLU A 21 8.67 -4.17 13.31
CA GLU A 21 9.64 -4.20 14.41
C GLU A 21 10.51 -2.95 14.45
N PHE A 22 10.98 -2.49 13.28
CA PHE A 22 11.80 -1.27 13.18
C PHE A 22 11.02 -0.02 13.62
N LEU A 23 9.75 0.06 13.24
CA LEU A 23 8.88 1.19 13.54
C LEU A 23 8.17 1.06 14.91
N GLY A 24 8.34 -0.05 15.62
CA GLY A 24 7.70 -0.32 16.91
C GLY A 24 6.17 -0.43 16.83
N LEU A 25 5.64 -0.90 15.71
CA LEU A 25 4.20 -0.99 15.48
C LEU A 25 3.58 -2.14 16.28
N SER A 26 2.37 -1.92 16.79
CA SER A 26 1.52 -3.02 17.25
C SER A 26 1.18 -3.95 16.07
N PRO A 27 0.81 -5.21 16.32
CA PRO A 27 0.30 -6.09 15.27
C PRO A 27 -0.82 -5.43 14.47
N GLU A 28 -1.78 -4.79 15.14
CA GLU A 28 -2.93 -4.11 14.53
C GLU A 28 -2.48 -2.93 13.65
N GLU A 29 -1.56 -2.09 14.12
CA GLU A 29 -1.00 -0.97 13.36
C GLU A 29 -0.26 -1.46 12.11
N ALA A 30 0.54 -2.51 12.24
CA ALA A 30 1.22 -3.13 11.11
C ALA A 30 0.21 -3.62 10.06
N HIS A 31 -0.89 -4.27 10.47
CA HIS A 31 -1.95 -4.66 9.54
C HIS A 31 -2.59 -3.47 8.86
N ILE A 32 -2.91 -2.39 9.58
CA ILE A 32 -3.49 -1.18 8.99
C ILE A 32 -2.56 -0.57 7.94
N VAL A 33 -1.26 -0.51 8.22
CA VAL A 33 -0.25 0.00 7.27
C VAL A 33 -0.20 -0.88 6.02
N GLU A 34 -0.10 -2.19 6.17
CA GLU A 34 -0.07 -3.12 5.03
C GLU A 34 -1.34 -3.04 4.17
N LEU A 35 -2.51 -2.95 4.81
CA LEU A 35 -3.79 -2.79 4.12
C LEU A 35 -3.83 -1.47 3.33
N LYS A 36 -3.41 -0.37 3.94
CA LYS A 36 -3.41 0.94 3.28
C LYS A 36 -2.49 0.94 2.06
N LEU A 37 -1.30 0.34 2.18
CA LEU A 37 -0.35 0.21 1.07
C LEU A 37 -0.91 -0.66 -0.06
N ALA A 38 -1.54 -1.80 0.27
CA ALA A 38 -2.16 -2.68 -0.73
C ALA A 38 -3.30 -1.98 -1.50
N LEU A 39 -4.14 -1.22 -0.80
CA LEU A 39 -5.24 -0.47 -1.41
C LEU A 39 -4.74 0.70 -2.28
N ALA A 40 -3.71 1.42 -1.85
CA ALA A 40 -3.09 2.50 -2.62
C ALA A 40 -2.50 2.00 -3.95
N ASP A 41 -1.78 0.88 -3.90
CA ASP A 41 -1.25 0.21 -5.10
C ASP A 41 -2.37 -0.29 -6.02
N SER A 42 -3.43 -0.87 -5.44
CA SER A 42 -4.61 -1.29 -6.19
C SER A 42 -5.30 -0.13 -6.91
N LEU A 43 -5.41 1.04 -6.26
CA LEU A 43 -5.98 2.24 -6.86
C LEU A 43 -5.22 2.64 -8.13
N ARG A 44 -3.88 2.66 -8.04
CA ARG A 44 -3.03 2.96 -9.19
C ARG A 44 -3.27 1.97 -10.34
N ARG A 45 -3.30 0.66 -10.04
CA ARG A 45 -3.56 -0.39 -11.05
C ARG A 45 -4.92 -0.23 -11.71
N HIS A 46 -5.98 0.03 -10.94
CA HIS A 46 -7.32 0.26 -11.48
C HIS A 46 -7.38 1.52 -12.35
N ARG A 47 -6.77 2.62 -11.90
CA ARG A 47 -6.67 3.86 -12.69
C ARG A 47 -5.99 3.61 -14.04
N GLU A 48 -4.85 2.93 -14.03
CA GLU A 48 -4.06 2.64 -15.23
C GLU A 48 -4.79 1.66 -16.17
N LYS A 49 -5.46 0.64 -15.63
CA LYS A 49 -6.31 -0.28 -16.40
C LYS A 49 -7.47 0.41 -17.12
N GLN A 50 -7.99 1.50 -16.55
CA GLN A 50 -9.03 2.34 -17.16
C GLN A 50 -8.46 3.45 -18.05
N HIS A 51 -7.14 3.46 -18.29
CA HIS A 51 -6.44 4.48 -19.07
C HIS A 51 -6.66 5.92 -18.57
N LEU A 52 -6.85 6.10 -17.27
CA LEU A 52 -7.06 7.40 -16.65
C LEU A 52 -5.73 8.01 -16.21
N THR A 53 -5.55 9.32 -16.46
CA THR A 53 -4.51 10.09 -15.76
C THR A 53 -4.96 10.36 -14.31
N GLN A 54 -4.02 10.72 -13.43
CA GLN A 54 -4.37 11.13 -12.07
C GLN A 54 -5.33 12.33 -12.07
N LEU A 55 -5.17 13.27 -13.01
CA LEU A 55 -6.09 14.40 -13.18
C LEU A 55 -7.48 13.95 -13.65
N ALA A 56 -7.58 12.97 -14.53
CA ALA A 56 -8.87 12.45 -14.99
C ALA A 56 -9.64 11.77 -13.84
N LEU A 57 -8.96 10.95 -13.03
CA LEU A 57 -9.57 10.37 -11.83
C LEU A 57 -9.94 11.44 -10.80
N ALA A 58 -9.11 12.47 -10.63
CA ALA A 58 -9.41 13.60 -9.76
C ALA A 58 -10.71 14.30 -10.17
N LYS A 59 -10.92 14.54 -11.47
CA LYS A 59 -12.16 15.13 -12.00
C LYS A 59 -13.38 14.26 -11.69
N LYS A 60 -13.28 12.93 -11.85
CA LYS A 60 -14.36 12.01 -11.49
C LYS A 60 -14.75 12.08 -10.00
N LEU A 61 -13.78 12.35 -9.13
CA LEU A 61 -13.96 12.41 -7.67
C LEU A 61 -14.25 13.81 -7.12
N GLY A 62 -14.33 14.85 -7.98
CA GLY A 62 -14.42 16.24 -7.51
C GLY A 62 -13.21 16.63 -6.65
N SER A 63 -12.01 16.19 -7.04
CA SER A 63 -10.78 16.32 -6.27
C SER A 63 -9.63 16.94 -7.06
N SER A 64 -8.45 17.04 -6.44
CA SER A 64 -7.23 17.52 -7.09
C SER A 64 -6.32 16.37 -7.49
N GLN A 65 -5.52 16.56 -8.56
CA GLN A 65 -4.53 15.58 -8.99
C GLN A 65 -3.53 15.24 -7.86
N SER A 66 -3.10 16.25 -7.08
CA SER A 66 -2.22 16.03 -5.92
C SER A 66 -2.85 15.11 -4.87
N ARG A 67 -4.17 15.21 -4.64
CA ARG A 67 -4.85 14.29 -3.71
C ARG A 67 -4.87 12.85 -4.24
N ILE A 68 -5.03 12.66 -5.55
CA ILE A 68 -4.91 11.33 -6.18
C ILE A 68 -3.48 10.80 -6.06
N ALA A 69 -2.46 11.62 -6.30
CA ALA A 69 -1.07 11.22 -6.12
C ALA A 69 -0.76 10.77 -4.67
N LYS A 70 -1.31 11.48 -3.68
CA LYS A 70 -1.20 11.10 -2.25
C LYS A 70 -1.93 9.79 -1.93
N LEU A 71 -3.10 9.57 -2.53
CA LEU A 71 -3.84 8.32 -2.40
C LEU A 71 -3.03 7.13 -2.95
N GLU A 72 -2.48 7.26 -4.15
CA GLU A 72 -1.69 6.21 -4.80
C GLU A 72 -0.34 5.92 -4.12
N SER A 73 0.21 6.88 -3.37
CA SER A 73 1.44 6.67 -2.59
C SER A 73 1.20 6.24 -1.14
N GLY A 74 -0.07 6.14 -0.69
CA GLY A 74 -0.40 5.82 0.69
C GLY A 74 0.03 6.90 1.70
N ALA A 75 0.15 8.16 1.27
CA ALA A 75 0.71 9.25 2.06
C ALA A 75 0.03 9.45 3.44
N PRO A 76 0.72 10.12 4.39
CA PRO A 76 0.10 10.53 5.65
C PRO A 76 -1.15 11.38 5.42
N GLY A 77 -2.15 11.23 6.30
CA GLY A 77 -3.41 12.00 6.24
C GLY A 77 -4.45 11.50 5.24
N VAL A 78 -4.15 10.44 4.48
CA VAL A 78 -5.12 9.79 3.59
C VAL A 78 -5.95 8.77 4.38
N SER A 79 -7.28 8.91 4.36
CA SER A 79 -8.20 8.00 5.06
C SER A 79 -8.55 6.77 4.22
N MET A 80 -8.93 5.68 4.90
CA MET A 80 -9.40 4.45 4.25
C MET A 80 -10.72 4.68 3.47
N ASP A 81 -11.65 5.47 4.01
CA ASP A 81 -12.89 5.83 3.30
C ASP A 81 -12.58 6.51 1.95
N LEU A 82 -11.63 7.45 1.92
CA LEU A 82 -11.24 8.13 0.69
C LEU A 82 -10.57 7.17 -0.31
N LEU A 83 -9.76 6.22 0.16
CA LEU A 83 -9.19 5.16 -0.68
C LEU A 83 -10.28 4.30 -1.31
N PHE A 84 -11.28 3.88 -0.54
CA PHE A 84 -12.40 3.10 -1.07
C PHE A 84 -13.21 3.88 -2.10
N ARG A 85 -13.56 5.14 -1.83
CA ARG A 85 -14.23 6.01 -2.81
C ARG A 85 -13.43 6.12 -4.11
N ALA A 86 -12.12 6.32 -4.00
CA ALA A 86 -11.25 6.45 -5.17
C ALA A 86 -11.16 5.14 -5.96
N LEU A 87 -11.07 4.00 -5.29
CA LEU A 87 -11.07 2.67 -5.89
C LEU A 87 -12.36 2.42 -6.69
N PHE A 88 -13.52 2.70 -6.10
CA PHE A 88 -14.80 2.56 -6.79
C PHE A 88 -14.91 3.51 -7.99
N ALA A 89 -14.45 4.76 -7.87
CA ALA A 89 -14.42 5.71 -8.98
C ALA A 89 -13.44 5.30 -10.11
N ALA A 90 -12.40 4.53 -9.77
CA ALA A 90 -11.48 3.90 -10.71
C ALA A 90 -11.99 2.54 -11.24
N GLY A 91 -13.22 2.14 -10.90
CA GLY A 91 -13.87 0.93 -11.41
C GLY A 91 -13.47 -0.36 -10.68
N ALA A 92 -12.96 -0.28 -9.46
CA ALA A 92 -12.76 -1.46 -8.62
C ALA A 92 -14.11 -2.00 -8.12
N THR A 93 -14.21 -3.33 -8.03
CA THR A 93 -15.36 -4.00 -7.40
C THR A 93 -15.06 -4.37 -5.95
N PRO A 94 -16.07 -4.63 -5.10
CA PRO A 94 -15.84 -5.17 -3.76
C PRO A 94 -14.99 -6.46 -3.75
N ALA A 95 -15.13 -7.30 -4.79
CA ALA A 95 -14.32 -8.51 -4.95
C ALA A 95 -12.84 -8.21 -5.22
N ASP A 96 -12.54 -7.16 -5.99
CA ASP A 96 -11.17 -6.70 -6.22
C ASP A 96 -10.54 -6.21 -4.92
N ILE A 97 -11.28 -5.45 -4.13
CA ILE A 97 -10.84 -4.95 -2.82
C ILE A 97 -10.57 -6.11 -1.88
N ALA A 98 -11.53 -7.04 -1.73
CA ALA A 98 -11.38 -8.21 -0.87
C ALA A 98 -10.15 -9.06 -1.24
N ARG A 99 -9.79 -9.14 -2.53
CA ARG A 99 -8.59 -9.83 -2.99
C ARG A 99 -7.30 -9.16 -2.49
N GLU A 100 -7.26 -7.84 -2.40
CA GLU A 100 -6.09 -7.12 -1.87
C GLU A 100 -5.95 -7.22 -0.35
N LEU A 101 -7.07 -7.40 0.37
CA LEU A 101 -7.07 -7.61 1.82
C LEU A 101 -6.58 -9.01 2.23
N ARG A 102 -6.45 -9.94 1.28
CA ARG A 102 -5.93 -11.28 1.58
C ARG A 102 -4.45 -11.20 1.92
N PRO A 103 -3.98 -11.93 2.94
CA PRO A 103 -2.56 -11.97 3.27
C PRO A 103 -1.79 -12.50 2.07
N LYS A 104 -1.00 -11.64 1.43
CA LYS A 104 -0.03 -12.07 0.43
C LYS A 104 1.07 -12.79 1.19
N LYS A 105 1.36 -14.06 0.86
CA LYS A 105 2.59 -14.72 1.32
C LYS A 105 3.74 -13.82 0.90
N ARG A 106 4.34 -13.09 1.84
CA ARG A 106 5.61 -12.44 1.58
C ARG A 106 6.61 -13.55 1.30
N ALA A 107 7.27 -13.50 0.15
CA ALA A 107 8.46 -14.30 -0.06
C ALA A 107 9.41 -13.96 1.09
N ALA A 108 9.81 -14.97 1.88
CA ALA A 108 10.75 -14.79 2.97
C ALA A 108 12.02 -14.11 2.43
N ALA A 109 12.37 -12.96 3.01
CA ALA A 109 13.56 -12.19 2.63
C ALA A 109 14.84 -12.83 3.15
#